data_AF-A0A7L6A6G3-F1
#
_entry.id   AF-A0A7L6A6G3-F1
#
_cell.length_a   1.000
_cell.length_b   1.000
_cell.length_c   1.000
_cell.angle_alpha   90.00
_cell.angle_beta   90.00
_cell.angle_gamma   90.00
#
_symmetry.space_group_name_H-M   'P 1'
#
loop_
_entity.id
_entity.type
_entity.pdbx_description
1 polymer ?
#
loop_
_entity_poly.entity_id
_entity_poly.type
_entity_poly.pdbx_seq_one_letter_code
_entity_poly.pdbx_strand_id
1 'polypeptide(L)'
;MQTIEIDTDVFAFLQKNARPFIDTPNSTLRHLLGLDGATVQPQKKLPSGSDPELEALLAESLVIAAARGKAPKADLQLLAQNGLLRSGQKLYLIDYQGNRIQENSASLSGADLIYNGQRYSMSKLAQQLLGQAGFKSNSVRGPAHWVTDDGRTVKDLWQQYLDCQSKK
;
A
#
# COMPACT_ATOMS: atom_id res chain seq x y z
N MET A 1 23.15 18.47 -25.93
CA MET A 1 23.00 19.37 -24.77
C MET A 1 23.29 20.77 -25.28
N GLN A 2 22.40 21.73 -25.04
CA GLN A 2 22.70 23.13 -25.34
C GLN A 2 23.25 23.78 -24.08
N THR A 3 24.26 24.64 -24.24
CA THR A 3 24.87 25.39 -23.14
C THR A 3 24.32 26.81 -23.19
N ILE A 4 23.91 27.31 -22.02
CA ILE A 4 23.52 28.71 -21.81
C ILE A 4 24.37 29.27 -20.68
N GLU A 5 24.78 30.52 -20.80
CA GLU A 5 25.49 31.24 -19.75
C GLU A 5 24.51 32.12 -18.98
N ILE A 6 24.65 32.15 -17.66
CA ILE A 6 23.81 32.95 -16.76
C ILE A 6 24.68 33.65 -15.74
N ASP A 7 24.20 34.79 -15.26
CA ASP A 7 24.90 35.58 -14.25
C ASP A 7 24.94 34.88 -12.88
N THR A 8 25.89 35.27 -12.04
CA THR A 8 26.13 34.66 -10.72
C THR A 8 24.91 34.75 -9.81
N ASP A 9 24.18 35.87 -9.85
CA ASP A 9 22.97 36.07 -9.03
C ASP A 9 21.83 35.12 -9.46
N VAL A 10 21.70 34.89 -10.77
CA VAL A 10 20.72 33.95 -11.33
C VAL A 10 21.07 32.52 -10.95
N PHE A 11 22.37 32.17 -10.98
CA PHE A 11 22.84 30.86 -10.55
C PHE A 11 22.56 30.61 -9.06
N ALA A 12 22.83 31.59 -8.18
CA ALA A 12 22.54 31.49 -6.75
C ALA A 12 21.03 31.34 -6.48
N PHE A 13 20.19 32.08 -7.22
CA PHE A 13 18.74 31.94 -7.13
C PHE A 13 18.27 30.55 -7.56
N LEU A 14 18.85 30.00 -8.64
CA LEU A 14 18.55 28.66 -9.11
C LEU A 14 18.93 27.60 -8.07
N GLN A 15 20.12 27.70 -7.47
CA GLN A 15 20.58 26.76 -6.44
C GLN A 15 19.68 26.76 -5.20
N LYS A 16 19.17 27.93 -4.79
CA LYS A 16 18.26 28.07 -3.64
C LYS A 16 16.92 27.35 -3.84
N ASN A 17 16.44 27.26 -5.08
CA ASN A 17 15.16 26.64 -5.42
C ASN A 17 15.27 25.16 -5.82
N ALA A 18 16.50 24.63 -5.94
CA ALA A 18 16.73 23.24 -6.29
C ALA A 18 16.50 22.30 -5.09
N ARG A 19 15.92 21.12 -5.33
CA ARG A 19 15.88 20.05 -4.33
C ARG A 19 17.23 19.33 -4.28
N PRO A 20 17.85 19.18 -3.09
CA PRO A 20 19.14 18.51 -2.95
C PRO A 20 19.14 17.10 -3.55
N PHE A 21 20.18 16.77 -4.31
CA PHE A 21 20.44 15.44 -4.91
C PHE A 21 19.40 14.89 -5.89
N ILE A 22 18.33 15.65 -6.19
CA ILE A 22 17.25 15.23 -7.07
C ILE A 22 17.24 16.10 -8.33
N ASP A 23 17.32 17.42 -8.16
CA ASP A 23 17.17 18.35 -9.26
C ASP A 23 18.52 18.64 -9.96
N THR A 24 18.48 18.62 -11.29
CA THR A 24 19.51 19.16 -12.18
C THR A 24 19.24 20.64 -12.46
N PRO A 25 20.22 21.41 -12.98
CA PRO A 25 19.97 22.81 -13.34
C PRO A 25 18.79 22.98 -14.30
N ASN A 26 18.70 22.12 -15.31
CA ASN A 26 17.62 22.15 -16.29
C ASN A 26 16.27 21.75 -15.68
N SER A 27 16.21 20.75 -14.79
CA SER A 27 14.95 20.39 -14.15
C SER A 27 14.47 21.46 -13.16
N THR A 28 15.41 22.13 -12.48
CA THR A 28 15.09 23.28 -11.61
C THR A 28 14.49 24.43 -12.41
N LEU A 29 15.06 24.75 -13.58
CA LEU A 29 14.52 25.77 -14.48
C LEU A 29 13.13 25.41 -15.00
N ARG A 30 12.92 24.15 -15.40
CA ARG A 30 11.62 23.68 -15.87
C ARG A 30 10.54 23.77 -14.80
N HIS A 31 10.91 23.48 -13.55
CA HIS A 31 10.02 23.63 -12.41
C HIS A 31 9.65 25.09 -12.15
N LEU A 32 10.64 25.98 -12.11
CA LEU A 32 10.44 27.42 -11.92
C LEU A 32 9.58 28.06 -13.03
N LEU A 33 9.72 27.57 -14.26
CA LEU A 33 9.01 28.07 -15.44
C LEU A 33 7.66 27.36 -15.68
N GLY A 34 7.25 26.42 -14.82
CA GLY A 34 5.99 25.68 -14.97
C GLY A 34 5.96 24.75 -16.20
N LEU A 35 7.12 24.36 -16.72
CA LEU A 35 7.29 23.51 -17.92
C LEU A 35 7.30 22.00 -17.60
N ASP A 36 7.01 21.64 -16.34
CA ASP A 36 6.94 20.25 -15.87
C ASP A 36 5.75 19.45 -16.43
N GLY A 37 4.77 20.13 -17.04
CA GLY A 37 3.63 19.49 -17.69
C GLY A 37 3.93 18.88 -19.06
N ALA A 38 5.09 19.14 -19.67
CA ALA A 38 5.29 18.89 -21.09
C ALA A 38 6.23 17.73 -21.46
N THR A 39 7.13 17.21 -20.61
CA THR A 39 7.95 16.05 -21.02
C THR A 39 8.55 15.22 -19.87
N VAL A 40 8.12 13.95 -19.86
CA VAL A 40 8.81 12.72 -19.42
C VAL A 40 8.92 12.47 -17.91
N GLN A 41 8.10 11.49 -17.49
CA GLN A 41 8.21 10.74 -16.23
C GLN A 41 9.68 10.38 -15.91
N PRO A 42 10.11 10.37 -14.64
CA PRO A 42 11.42 9.86 -14.29
C PRO A 42 11.47 8.37 -14.57
N GLN A 43 11.88 7.99 -15.78
CA GLN A 43 12.43 6.68 -16.04
C GLN A 43 13.69 6.59 -15.19
N LYS A 44 13.57 5.84 -14.09
CA LYS A 44 14.65 5.40 -13.23
C LYS A 44 15.61 4.58 -14.09
N LYS A 45 16.53 5.24 -14.82
CA LYS A 45 17.67 4.58 -15.44
C LYS A 45 18.54 4.10 -14.29
N LEU A 46 18.50 2.79 -14.08
CA LEU A 46 19.49 2.08 -13.27
C LEU A 46 20.88 2.53 -13.75
N PRO A 47 21.79 2.97 -12.85
CA PRO A 47 23.17 3.15 -13.24
C PRO A 47 23.69 1.79 -13.67
N SER A 48 23.95 1.62 -14.97
CA SER A 48 24.72 0.50 -15.50
C SER A 48 26.17 0.74 -15.11
N GLY A 49 26.47 0.49 -13.84
CA GLY A 49 27.82 0.41 -13.33
C GLY A 49 28.21 -1.05 -13.33
N SER A 50 29.21 -1.40 -14.15
CA SER A 50 29.87 -2.69 -14.19
C SER A 50 30.71 -2.91 -12.92
N ASP A 51 30.08 -2.82 -11.76
CA ASP A 51 30.73 -3.07 -10.49
C ASP A 51 30.24 -4.46 -9.99
N PRO A 52 31.07 -5.51 -10.13
CA PRO A 52 30.64 -6.89 -9.85
C PRO A 52 30.22 -7.08 -8.39
N GLU A 53 30.70 -6.24 -7.46
CA GLU A 53 30.31 -6.29 -6.05
C GLU A 53 28.88 -5.76 -5.83
N LEU A 54 28.50 -4.69 -6.54
CA LEU A 54 27.14 -4.13 -6.48
C LEU A 54 26.12 -5.06 -7.14
N GLU A 55 26.49 -5.69 -8.26
CA GLU A 55 25.69 -6.71 -8.94
C GLU A 55 25.46 -7.94 -8.04
N ALA A 56 26.48 -8.39 -7.30
CA ALA A 56 26.34 -9.49 -6.36
C ALA A 56 25.37 -9.15 -5.21
N LEU A 57 25.47 -7.95 -4.63
CA LEU A 57 24.56 -7.48 -3.57
C LEU A 57 23.12 -7.31 -4.09
N LEU A 58 22.96 -6.80 -5.32
CA LEU A 58 21.65 -6.69 -5.97
C LEU A 58 21.04 -8.08 -6.24
N ALA A 59 21.82 -9.01 -6.78
CA ALA A 59 21.39 -10.38 -7.01
C ALA A 59 20.96 -11.08 -5.71
N GLU A 60 21.74 -10.93 -4.63
CA GLU A 60 21.40 -11.47 -3.32
C GLU A 60 20.10 -10.86 -2.76
N SER A 61 19.92 -9.54 -2.90
CA SER A 61 18.70 -8.85 -2.49
C SER A 61 17.46 -9.31 -3.26
N LEU A 62 17.62 -9.61 -4.56
CA LEU A 62 16.56 -10.11 -5.42
C LEU A 62 16.20 -11.56 -5.10
N VAL A 63 17.19 -12.39 -4.74
CA VAL A 63 16.97 -13.76 -4.25
C VAL A 63 16.21 -13.73 -2.92
N ILE A 64 16.59 -12.84 -1.99
CA ILE A 64 15.87 -12.65 -0.73
C ILE A 64 14.43 -12.16 -0.98
N ALA A 65 14.23 -11.23 -1.91
CA ALA A 65 12.91 -10.73 -2.28
C ALA A 65 12.05 -11.80 -2.97
N ALA A 66 12.64 -12.65 -3.82
CA ALA A 66 11.95 -13.75 -4.47
C ALA A 66 11.60 -14.89 -3.50
N ALA A 67 12.47 -15.15 -2.51
CA ALA A 67 12.21 -16.08 -1.42
C ALA A 67 11.06 -15.59 -0.51
N ARG A 68 10.91 -14.27 -0.37
CA ARG A 68 9.72 -13.64 0.23
C ARG A 68 8.56 -13.63 -0.76
N GLY A 69 8.02 -14.81 -1.06
CA GLY A 69 6.79 -14.95 -1.85
C GLY A 69 5.67 -14.04 -1.36
N LYS A 70 4.69 -13.75 -2.22
CA LYS A 70 3.56 -12.87 -1.87
C LYS A 70 2.90 -13.36 -0.58
N ALA A 71 2.68 -12.45 0.36
CA ALA A 71 2.00 -12.77 1.61
C ALA A 71 0.68 -13.50 1.31
N PRO A 72 0.40 -14.62 2.00
CA PRO A 72 -0.77 -15.43 1.72
C PRO A 72 -2.04 -14.62 2.00
N LYS A 73 -3.02 -14.74 1.10
CA LYS A 73 -4.29 -14.03 1.22
C LYS A 73 -5.04 -14.52 2.46
N ALA A 74 -5.59 -13.59 3.22
CA ALA A 74 -6.42 -13.92 4.36
C ALA A 74 -7.64 -14.74 3.95
N ASP A 75 -7.83 -15.87 4.60
CA ASP A 75 -8.94 -16.79 4.35
C ASP A 75 -9.84 -16.89 5.60
N LEU A 76 -11.07 -16.36 5.48
CA LEU A 76 -12.06 -16.37 6.56
C LEU A 76 -12.50 -17.79 6.93
N GLN A 77 -12.53 -18.71 5.98
CA GLN A 77 -12.94 -20.09 6.22
C GLN A 77 -11.90 -20.81 7.06
N LEU A 78 -10.61 -20.60 6.79
CA LEU A 78 -9.54 -21.14 7.63
C LEU A 78 -9.56 -20.53 9.04
N LEU A 79 -9.77 -19.21 9.16
CA LEU A 79 -9.91 -18.58 10.48
C LEU A 79 -11.10 -19.14 11.26
N ALA A 80 -12.22 -19.41 10.59
CA ALA A 80 -13.38 -20.02 11.22
C ALA A 80 -13.12 -21.48 11.65
N GLN A 81 -12.48 -22.28 10.80
CA GLN A 81 -12.12 -23.67 11.10
C GLN A 81 -11.15 -23.80 12.27
N ASN A 82 -10.24 -22.83 12.42
CA ASN A 82 -9.26 -22.81 13.52
C ASN A 82 -9.82 -22.12 14.78
N GLY A 83 -11.10 -21.76 14.81
CA GLY A 83 -11.78 -21.16 15.96
C GLY A 83 -11.39 -19.71 16.25
N LEU A 84 -10.64 -19.05 15.37
CA LEU A 84 -10.28 -17.63 15.49
C LEU A 84 -11.45 -16.70 15.15
N LEU A 85 -12.39 -17.18 14.31
CA LEU A 85 -13.65 -16.53 13.99
C LEU A 85 -14.79 -17.54 14.14
N ARG A 86 -16.02 -17.05 14.34
CA ARG A 86 -17.23 -17.90 14.34
C ARG A 86 -18.09 -17.61 13.11
N SER A 87 -18.62 -18.65 12.49
CA SER A 87 -19.65 -18.49 11.46
C SER A 87 -20.87 -17.78 12.06
N GLY A 88 -21.35 -16.74 11.39
CA GLY A 88 -22.41 -15.85 11.86
C GLY A 88 -21.94 -14.72 12.78
N GLN A 89 -20.65 -14.66 13.14
CA GLN A 89 -20.11 -13.57 13.95
C GLN A 89 -20.22 -12.23 13.21
N LYS A 90 -20.65 -11.19 13.91
CA LYS A 90 -20.65 -9.83 13.38
C LYS A 90 -19.24 -9.27 13.41
N LEU A 91 -18.83 -8.72 12.27
CA LEU A 91 -17.63 -7.92 12.11
C LEU A 91 -18.04 -6.48 11.86
N TYR A 92 -17.30 -5.55 12.44
CA TYR A 92 -17.53 -4.13 12.33
C TYR A 92 -16.51 -3.52 11.37
N LEU A 93 -16.97 -2.56 10.57
CA LEU A 93 -16.09 -1.82 9.68
C LEU A 93 -15.36 -0.70 10.43
N ILE A 94 -14.05 -0.61 10.24
CA ILE A 94 -13.22 0.51 10.73
C ILE A 94 -12.65 1.33 9.58
N ASP A 95 -12.44 2.62 9.82
CA ASP A 95 -11.77 3.53 8.89
C ASP A 95 -10.24 3.31 8.86
N TYR A 96 -9.51 4.19 8.18
CA TYR A 96 -8.05 4.13 8.11
C TYR A 96 -7.34 4.57 9.41
N GLN A 97 -8.07 5.21 10.32
CA GLN A 97 -7.59 5.66 11.63
C GLN A 97 -7.89 4.64 12.74
N GLY A 98 -8.65 3.59 12.43
CA GLY A 98 -9.08 2.55 13.37
C GLY A 98 -10.42 2.86 14.07
N ASN A 99 -11.11 3.93 13.69
CA ASN A 99 -12.40 4.26 14.26
C ASN A 99 -13.50 3.42 13.59
N ARG A 100 -14.44 2.91 14.39
CA ARG A 100 -15.61 2.19 13.87
C ARG A 100 -16.50 3.15 13.10
N ILE A 101 -16.84 2.80 11.86
CA ILE A 101 -17.79 3.55 11.03
C ILE A 101 -19.19 3.09 11.44
N GLN A 102 -19.97 4.00 12.03
CA GLN A 102 -21.24 3.70 12.71
C GLN A 102 -22.22 2.89 11.82
N GLU A 103 -22.90 1.90 12.43
CA GLU A 103 -23.90 0.96 11.87
C GLU A 103 -23.43 -0.04 10.79
N ASN A 104 -22.20 0.07 10.29
CA ASN A 104 -21.69 -0.84 9.26
C ASN A 104 -21.14 -2.14 9.86
N SER A 105 -22.03 -3.11 10.08
CA SER A 105 -21.69 -4.46 10.55
C SER A 105 -22.08 -5.52 9.53
N ALA A 106 -21.25 -6.55 9.37
CA ALA A 106 -21.50 -7.67 8.45
C ALA A 106 -21.31 -9.00 9.18
N SER A 107 -22.13 -9.99 8.86
CA SER A 107 -22.05 -11.32 9.47
C SER A 107 -21.17 -12.24 8.65
N LEU A 108 -20.22 -12.93 9.29
CA LEU A 108 -19.32 -13.86 8.60
C LEU A 108 -20.08 -15.11 8.13
N SER A 109 -19.87 -15.52 6.88
CA SER A 109 -20.49 -16.72 6.30
C SER A 109 -19.50 -17.44 5.38
N GLY A 110 -18.70 -18.34 5.95
CA GLY A 110 -17.68 -19.08 5.21
C GLY A 110 -16.56 -18.15 4.74
N ALA A 111 -16.36 -18.04 3.42
CA ALA A 111 -15.37 -17.16 2.82
C ALA A 111 -15.84 -15.71 2.62
N ASP A 112 -17.14 -15.44 2.80
CA ASP A 112 -17.78 -14.16 2.50
C ASP A 112 -18.39 -13.50 3.75
N LEU A 113 -18.71 -12.22 3.60
CA LEU A 113 -19.49 -11.44 4.55
C LEU A 113 -20.91 -11.22 4.04
N ILE A 114 -21.89 -11.39 4.92
CA ILE A 114 -23.29 -11.09 4.66
C ILE A 114 -23.60 -9.71 5.18
N TYR A 115 -24.03 -8.83 4.29
CA TYR A 115 -24.50 -7.48 4.59
C TYR A 115 -25.85 -7.27 3.93
N ASN A 116 -26.88 -6.85 4.69
CA ASN A 116 -28.25 -6.69 4.20
C ASN A 116 -28.81 -7.91 3.43
N GLY A 117 -28.44 -9.12 3.84
CA GLY A 117 -28.87 -10.38 3.20
C GLY A 117 -28.12 -10.74 1.91
N GLN A 118 -27.19 -9.90 1.43
CA GLN A 118 -26.36 -10.19 0.27
C GLN A 118 -24.93 -10.59 0.68
N ARG A 119 -24.30 -11.45 -0.12
CA ARG A 119 -22.92 -11.92 0.10
C ARG A 119 -21.93 -11.01 -0.61
N TYR A 120 -20.87 -10.64 0.10
CA TYR A 120 -19.79 -9.82 -0.42
C TYR A 120 -18.44 -10.33 0.07
N SER A 121 -17.40 -10.14 -0.75
CA SER A 121 -16.03 -10.29 -0.27
C SER A 121 -15.65 -9.12 0.65
N MET A 122 -14.74 -9.38 1.59
CA MET A 122 -14.26 -8.37 2.55
C MET A 122 -13.83 -7.06 1.88
N SER A 123 -13.04 -7.14 0.81
CA SER A 123 -12.51 -5.95 0.13
C SER A 123 -13.59 -5.19 -0.64
N LYS A 124 -14.52 -5.91 -1.29
CA LYS A 124 -15.61 -5.29 -2.05
C LYS A 124 -16.58 -4.54 -1.14
N LEU A 125 -16.97 -5.16 -0.03
CA LEU A 125 -17.86 -4.56 0.95
C LEU A 125 -17.19 -3.38 1.65
N ALA A 126 -15.93 -3.53 2.08
CA ALA A 126 -15.19 -2.44 2.69
C ALA A 126 -15.05 -1.25 1.73
N GLN A 127 -14.73 -1.48 0.46
CA GLN A 127 -14.66 -0.41 -0.54
C GLN A 127 -15.99 0.34 -0.70
N GLN A 128 -17.10 -0.39 -0.75
CA GLN A 128 -18.43 0.21 -0.89
C GLN A 128 -18.79 1.07 0.32
N LEU A 129 -18.62 0.54 1.54
CA LEU A 129 -18.99 1.23 2.77
C LEU A 129 -18.05 2.39 3.11
N LEU A 130 -16.74 2.24 2.86
CA LEU A 130 -15.78 3.34 2.99
C LEU A 130 -16.07 4.46 1.98
N GLY A 131 -16.48 4.10 0.76
CA GLY A 131 -16.91 5.07 -0.25
C GLY A 131 -18.13 5.88 0.19
N GLN A 132 -19.12 5.24 0.83
CA GLN A 132 -20.28 5.91 1.42
C GLN A 132 -19.90 6.85 2.57
N ALA A 133 -18.89 6.49 3.36
CA ALA A 133 -18.33 7.34 4.41
C ALA A 133 -17.44 8.48 3.88
N GLY A 134 -17.26 8.61 2.55
CA GLY A 134 -16.49 9.68 1.91
C GLY A 134 -15.05 9.34 1.57
N PHE A 135 -14.57 8.13 1.88
CA PHE A 135 -13.22 7.69 1.53
C PHE A 135 -13.16 7.11 0.12
N LYS A 136 -12.56 7.84 -0.82
CA LYS A 136 -12.40 7.38 -2.21
C LYS A 136 -11.08 6.64 -2.38
N SER A 137 -11.12 5.31 -2.39
CA SER A 137 -9.97 4.47 -2.77
C SER A 137 -10.36 3.39 -3.78
N ASN A 138 -9.50 3.19 -4.78
CA ASN A 138 -9.65 2.15 -5.79
C ASN A 138 -9.13 0.78 -5.29
N SER A 139 -8.44 0.76 -4.16
CA SER A 139 -7.89 -0.45 -3.54
C SER A 139 -7.99 -0.37 -2.03
N VAL A 140 -8.65 -1.36 -1.44
CA VAL A 140 -8.88 -1.43 0.01
C VAL A 140 -8.28 -2.71 0.55
N ARG A 141 -7.55 -2.61 1.67
CA ARG A 141 -7.02 -3.76 2.39
C ARG A 141 -8.13 -4.41 3.21
N GLY A 142 -9.04 -5.12 2.55
CA GLY A 142 -10.25 -5.70 3.15
C GLY A 142 -10.04 -6.25 4.57
N PRO A 143 -9.14 -7.23 4.80
CA PRO A 143 -8.93 -7.83 6.13
C PRO A 143 -8.51 -6.85 7.24
N ALA A 144 -7.90 -5.71 6.89
CA ALA A 144 -7.47 -4.71 7.86
C ALA A 144 -8.61 -3.82 8.37
N HIS A 145 -9.72 -3.74 7.62
CA HIS A 145 -10.85 -2.89 7.95
C HIS A 145 -12.00 -3.62 8.65
N TRP A 146 -11.90 -4.94 8.81
CA TRP A 146 -12.89 -5.73 9.52
C TRP A 146 -12.37 -6.09 10.89
N VAL A 147 -13.11 -5.71 11.92
CA VAL A 147 -12.75 -5.94 13.33
C VAL A 147 -13.81 -6.79 14.01
N THR A 148 -13.37 -7.71 14.88
CA THR A 148 -14.27 -8.45 15.76
C THR A 148 -14.78 -7.55 16.89
N ASP A 149 -15.75 -8.04 17.66
CA ASP A 149 -16.22 -7.33 18.86
C ASP A 149 -15.09 -7.06 19.86
N ASP A 150 -14.15 -8.02 19.99
CA ASP A 150 -12.95 -7.93 20.82
C ASP A 150 -11.90 -6.90 20.34
N GLY A 151 -12.16 -6.20 19.24
CA GLY A 151 -11.26 -5.17 18.71
C GLY A 151 -10.08 -5.71 17.89
N ARG A 152 -10.04 -7.01 17.58
CA ARG A 152 -8.98 -7.60 16.74
C ARG A 152 -9.36 -7.55 15.27
N THR A 153 -8.44 -7.13 14.41
CA THR A 153 -8.72 -7.12 12.96
C THR A 153 -8.58 -8.51 12.36
N VAL A 154 -9.28 -8.78 11.27
CA VAL A 154 -9.13 -10.04 10.52
C VAL A 154 -7.68 -10.20 10.03
N LYS A 155 -7.00 -9.10 9.71
CA LYS A 155 -5.57 -9.11 9.38
C LYS A 155 -4.72 -9.65 10.55
N ASP A 156 -4.97 -9.21 11.77
CA ASP A 156 -4.19 -9.64 12.94
C ASP A 156 -4.45 -11.11 13.26
N LEU A 157 -5.72 -11.54 13.16
CA LEU A 157 -6.11 -12.94 13.32
C LEU A 157 -5.44 -13.83 12.25
N TRP A 158 -5.34 -13.34 11.02
CA TRP A 158 -4.64 -14.04 9.94
C TRP A 158 -3.13 -14.14 10.21
N GLN A 159 -2.50 -13.05 10.67
CA GLN A 159 -1.09 -13.08 11.03
C GLN A 159 -0.82 -14.08 12.17
N GLN A 160 -1.67 -14.08 13.19
CA GLN A 160 -1.59 -15.04 14.30
C GLN A 160 -1.68 -16.50 13.81
N TYR A 161 -2.57 -16.77 12.85
CA TYR A 161 -2.67 -18.09 12.23
C TYR A 161 -1.39 -18.49 11.50
N LEU A 162 -0.82 -17.61 10.66
CA LEU A 162 0.41 -17.87 9.93
C LEU A 162 1.60 -18.11 10.86
N ASP A 163 1.73 -17.30 11.92
CA ASP A 163 2.80 -17.44 12.90
C ASP A 163 2.71 -18.80 13.61
N CYS A 164 1.49 -19.25 13.91
CA CYS A 164 1.26 -20.57 14.51
C CYS A 164 1.59 -21.72 13.55
N GLN A 165 1.30 -21.57 12.25
CA GLN A 165 1.68 -22.55 11.23
C GLN A 165 3.20 -22.63 11.01
N SER A 166 3.92 -21.51 11.13
CA SER A 166 5.38 -21.47 10.96
C SER A 166 6.16 -22.14 12.10
N LYS A 167 5.53 -22.36 13.26
CA LYS A 167 6.14 -22.96 14.46
C LYS A 167 5.91 -24.47 14.58
N LYS A 168 5.17 -25.07 13.66
CA LYS A 168 4.96 -26.52 13.58
C LYS A 168 5.90 -27.14 12.56
#